data_AF-A0A920TQB9-F1
#
_entry.id   AF-A0A920TQB9-F1
#
_cell.length_a   1.000
_cell.length_b   1.000
_cell.length_c   1.000
_cell.angle_alpha   90.00
_cell.angle_beta   90.00
_cell.angle_gamma   90.00
#
_symmetry.space_group_name_H-M   'P 1'
#
loop_
_entity.id
_entity.type
_entity.pdbx_description
1 polymer ?
#
loop_
_entity_poly.entity_id
_entity_poly.type
_entity_poly.pdbx_seq_one_letter_code
_entity_poly.pdbx_strand_id
1 'polypeptide(L)'
;MGTVVQLKNQINDSYFQLKDSVEEKLFLNPEEKIKSKLSSDVQLVQKMTDYHIETGGKRLRALLTLGSAKLCGYSKGSRDINLAACVELIHSATLMHDDVIDEGLLEEVKKL
;
A
#
# COMPACT_ATOMS: atom_id res chain seq x y z
N MET A 1 -2.51 -46.93 -10.67
CA MET A 1 -3.62 -46.37 -9.89
C MET A 1 -3.14 -45.03 -9.34
N GLY A 2 -3.44 -43.93 -10.02
CA GLY A 2 -3.01 -42.59 -9.60
C GLY A 2 -4.05 -42.00 -8.66
N THR A 3 -3.64 -41.63 -7.44
CA THR A 3 -4.51 -40.94 -6.50
C THR A 3 -4.66 -39.48 -6.92
N VAL A 4 -5.86 -39.08 -7.30
CA VAL A 4 -6.21 -37.68 -7.54
C VAL A 4 -6.40 -37.02 -6.18
N VAL A 5 -5.46 -36.17 -5.77
CA VAL A 5 -5.59 -35.34 -4.57
C VAL A 5 -6.46 -34.13 -4.93
N GLN A 6 -7.68 -34.10 -4.41
CA GLN A 6 -8.52 -32.91 -4.47
C GLN A 6 -7.95 -31.83 -3.55
N LEU A 7 -7.32 -30.81 -4.14
CA LEU A 7 -6.95 -29.60 -3.41
C LEU A 7 -8.22 -28.95 -2.89
N LYS A 8 -8.39 -28.90 -1.56
CA LYS A 8 -9.44 -28.09 -0.94
C LYS A 8 -9.21 -26.65 -1.38
N ASN A 9 -10.16 -26.09 -2.13
CA ASN A 9 -10.16 -24.69 -2.55
C ASN A 9 -10.57 -23.82 -1.34
N GLN A 10 -9.77 -23.82 -0.27
CA GLN A 10 -9.87 -22.80 0.76
C GLN A 10 -9.20 -21.56 0.20
N ILE A 11 -10.02 -20.66 -0.35
CA ILE A 11 -9.57 -19.32 -0.72
C ILE A 11 -9.00 -18.71 0.57
N ASN A 12 -7.70 -18.39 0.53
CA ASN A 12 -6.98 -17.87 1.69
C ASN A 12 -7.57 -16.50 2.08
N ASP A 13 -8.36 -16.50 3.15
CA ASP A 13 -9.13 -15.35 3.64
C ASP A 13 -8.29 -14.38 4.49
N SER A 14 -7.00 -14.67 4.70
CA SER A 14 -6.13 -13.90 5.59
C SER A 14 -6.01 -12.42 5.22
N TYR A 15 -6.13 -12.06 3.94
CA TYR A 15 -6.15 -10.65 3.54
C TYR A 15 -7.38 -9.93 4.08
N PHE A 16 -8.57 -10.52 3.89
CA PHE A 16 -9.82 -9.93 4.36
C PHE A 16 -9.85 -9.91 5.89
N GLN A 17 -9.44 -11.00 6.54
CA GLN A 17 -9.30 -11.04 8.01
C GLN A 17 -8.37 -9.95 8.54
N LEU A 18 -7.22 -9.71 7.91
CA LEU A 18 -6.32 -8.62 8.30
C LEU A 18 -6.99 -7.27 8.08
N LYS A 19 -7.57 -7.04 6.90
CA LYS A 19 -8.25 -5.80 6.55
C LYS A 19 -9.36 -5.47 7.55
N ASP A 20 -10.24 -6.43 7.81
CA ASP A 20 -11.37 -6.32 8.73
C ASP A 20 -10.86 -6.05 10.16
N SER A 21 -9.76 -6.69 10.57
CA SER A 21 -9.17 -6.49 11.89
C SER A 21 -8.68 -5.05 12.15
N VAL A 22 -8.40 -4.27 11.11
CA VAL A 22 -7.94 -2.88 11.22
C VAL A 22 -8.91 -1.89 10.56
N GLU A 23 -10.11 -2.34 10.19
CA GLU A 23 -11.06 -1.58 9.38
C GLU A 23 -11.50 -0.26 10.05
N GLU A 24 -11.70 -0.25 11.37
CA GLU A 24 -12.02 0.96 12.13
C GLU A 24 -10.95 2.06 11.98
N LYS A 25 -9.67 1.67 11.84
CA LYS A 25 -8.57 2.61 11.58
C LYS A 25 -8.43 2.94 10.09
N LEU A 26 -8.87 2.05 9.18
CA LEU A 26 -9.00 2.36 7.76
C LEU A 26 -10.11 3.37 7.48
N PHE A 27 -11.16 3.43 8.28
CA PHE A 27 -12.20 4.45 8.15
C PHE A 27 -11.67 5.88 8.37
N LEU A 28 -10.57 6.03 9.12
CA LEU A 28 -9.80 7.29 9.24
C LEU A 28 -8.85 7.54 8.06
N ASN A 29 -9.06 6.77 6.99
CA ASN A 29 -8.41 6.71 5.70
C ASN A 29 -6.96 7.21 5.71
N PRO A 30 -5.97 6.30 5.84
CA PRO A 30 -4.57 6.64 5.61
C PRO A 30 -4.40 7.46 4.33
N GLU A 31 -5.21 7.20 3.29
CA GLU A 31 -5.28 7.95 2.03
C GLU A 31 -5.70 9.41 2.21
N GLU A 32 -6.68 9.72 3.04
CA GLU A 32 -7.03 11.11 3.37
C GLU A 32 -5.96 11.77 4.23
N LYS A 33 -5.32 11.01 5.13
CA LYS A 33 -4.16 11.48 5.89
C LYS A 33 -2.98 11.77 4.95
N ILE A 34 -2.72 10.89 3.99
CA ILE A 34 -1.74 11.05 2.92
C ILE A 34 -2.09 12.32 2.15
N LYS A 35 -3.29 12.42 1.58
CA LYS A 35 -3.74 13.56 0.78
C LYS A 35 -3.69 14.89 1.53
N SER A 36 -4.10 14.91 2.80
CA SER A 36 -4.06 16.12 3.65
C SER A 36 -2.66 16.45 4.17
N LYS A 37 -1.75 15.48 4.29
CA LYS A 37 -0.34 15.72 4.67
C LYS A 37 0.54 16.04 3.48
N LEU A 38 0.14 15.62 2.30
CA LEU A 38 0.83 15.84 1.04
C LEU A 38 0.20 16.94 0.20
N SER A 39 -0.83 17.62 0.70
CA SER A 39 -1.17 18.95 0.21
C SER A 39 0.04 19.85 0.47
N SER A 40 0.89 19.94 -0.54
CA SER A 40 2.21 20.55 -0.47
C SER A 40 2.38 21.35 -1.74
N ASP A 41 2.99 22.53 -1.64
CA ASP A 41 3.38 23.34 -2.80
C ASP A 41 4.46 22.64 -3.66
N VAL A 42 4.95 21.47 -3.22
CA VAL A 42 5.92 20.65 -3.93
C VAL A 42 5.20 19.70 -4.89
N GLN A 43 5.28 20.00 -6.19
CA GLN A 43 4.64 19.23 -7.27
C GLN A 43 4.99 17.73 -7.26
N LEU A 44 6.20 17.35 -6.83
CA LEU A 44 6.61 15.94 -6.77
C LEU A 44 5.78 15.14 -5.77
N VAL A 45 5.46 15.74 -4.63
CA VAL A 45 4.65 15.13 -3.57
C VAL A 45 3.21 14.93 -4.05
N GLN A 46 2.70 15.88 -4.84
CA GLN A 46 1.39 15.79 -5.46
C GLN A 46 1.34 14.66 -6.50
N LYS A 47 2.33 14.58 -7.38
CA LYS A 47 2.48 13.47 -8.33
C LYS A 47 2.56 12.10 -7.65
N MET A 48 3.29 12.00 -6.53
CA MET A 48 3.33 10.76 -5.73
C MET A 48 1.98 10.38 -5.14
N THR A 49 1.20 11.37 -4.71
CA THR A 49 -0.16 11.16 -4.18
C THR A 49 -1.10 10.69 -5.28
N ASP A 50 -1.05 11.32 -6.45
CA ASP A 50 -1.92 11.01 -7.59
C ASP A 50 -1.59 9.61 -8.14
N TYR A 51 -0.30 9.31 -8.35
CA TYR A 51 0.16 7.98 -8.75
C TYR A 51 -0.26 6.90 -7.74
N HIS A 52 -0.18 7.19 -6.44
CA HIS A 52 -0.63 6.27 -5.39
C HIS A 52 -2.14 5.97 -5.48
N ILE A 53 -2.97 6.99 -5.74
CA ILE A 53 -4.42 6.85 -5.88
C ILE A 53 -4.79 6.11 -7.16
N GLU A 54 -4.17 6.45 -8.29
CA GLU A 54 -4.50 5.90 -9.61
C GLU A 54 -4.11 4.44 -9.79
N THR A 55 -2.97 4.02 -9.24
CA THR A 55 -2.47 2.64 -9.38
C THR A 55 -3.32 1.61 -8.64
N GLY A 56 -4.05 2.03 -7.60
CA GLY A 56 -4.79 1.12 -6.72
C GLY A 56 -3.88 0.07 -6.06
N GLY A 57 -4.38 -0.67 -5.08
CA GLY A 57 -3.59 -1.74 -4.47
C GLY A 57 -4.20 -2.32 -3.22
N LYS A 58 -3.69 -3.49 -2.81
CA LYS A 58 -4.12 -4.16 -1.56
C LYS A 58 -3.64 -3.45 -0.29
N ARG A 59 -2.78 -2.44 -0.41
CA ARG A 59 -2.21 -1.65 0.71
C ARG A 59 -1.67 -2.51 1.85
N LEU A 60 -1.04 -3.64 1.49
CA LEU A 60 -0.56 -4.63 2.44
C LEU A 60 0.41 -4.03 3.47
N ARG A 61 1.23 -3.04 3.06
CA ARG A 61 2.20 -2.41 3.96
C ARG A 61 1.51 -1.52 5.00
N ALA A 62 0.54 -0.71 4.59
CA ALA A 62 -0.30 0.04 5.52
C ALA A 62 -1.08 -0.89 6.47
N LEU A 63 -1.69 -1.96 5.94
CA LEU A 63 -2.43 -2.94 6.74
C LEU A 63 -1.54 -3.63 7.78
N LEU A 64 -0.34 -4.06 7.40
CA LEU A 64 0.62 -4.69 8.31
C LEU A 64 1.12 -3.71 9.39
N THR A 65 1.30 -2.44 9.04
CA THR A 65 1.71 -1.40 9.99
C THR A 65 0.64 -1.18 11.06
N LEU A 66 -0.61 -1.03 10.63
CA LEU A 66 -1.75 -0.87 11.55
C LEU A 66 -1.99 -2.14 12.38
N GLY A 67 -1.90 -3.32 11.76
CA GLY A 67 -2.05 -4.60 12.44
C GLY A 67 -0.99 -4.80 13.51
N SER A 68 0.26 -4.46 13.19
CA SER A 68 1.39 -4.54 14.13
C SER A 68 1.21 -3.56 15.30
N ALA A 69 0.80 -2.33 15.05
CA ALA A 69 0.49 -1.37 16.10
C ALA A 69 -0.63 -1.88 17.04
N LYS A 70 -1.69 -2.47 16.47
CA LYS A 70 -2.78 -3.09 17.22
C LYS A 70 -2.29 -4.27 18.06
N LEU A 71 -1.48 -5.17 17.48
CA LEU A 71 -0.90 -6.32 18.19
C LEU A 71 0.01 -5.90 19.35
N CYS A 72 0.71 -4.78 19.22
CA CYS A 72 1.53 -4.20 20.29
C CYS A 72 0.72 -3.39 21.32
N GLY A 73 -0.62 -3.39 21.24
CA GLY A 73 -1.48 -2.70 22.20
C GLY A 73 -1.62 -1.19 22.00
N TYR A 74 -1.19 -0.64 20.85
CA TYR A 74 -1.36 0.78 20.55
C TYR A 74 -2.83 1.10 20.27
N SER A 75 -3.47 1.81 21.22
CA SER A 75 -4.91 2.06 21.22
C SER A 75 -5.31 3.52 21.09
N LYS A 76 -4.39 4.47 21.32
CA LYS A 76 -4.71 5.91 21.41
C LYS A 76 -3.88 6.76 20.47
N GLY A 77 -4.55 7.64 19.74
CA GLY A 77 -3.93 8.62 18.85
C GLY A 77 -3.92 8.19 17.39
N SER A 78 -3.18 8.93 16.57
CA SER A 78 -3.12 8.77 15.10
C SER A 78 -1.71 8.44 14.59
N ARG A 79 -0.76 8.10 15.47
CA ARG A 79 0.65 7.91 15.09
C ARG A 79 0.84 6.68 14.21
N ASP A 80 0.11 5.60 14.48
CA ASP A 80 0.07 4.39 13.66
C ASP A 80 -0.51 4.65 12.27
N ILE A 81 -1.57 5.47 12.18
CA ILE A 81 -2.14 5.89 10.89
C ILE A 81 -1.14 6.75 10.10
N ASN A 82 -0.47 7.68 10.76
CA ASN A 82 0.56 8.51 10.12
C ASN A 82 1.76 7.66 9.67
N LEU A 83 2.16 6.67 10.46
CA LEU A 83 3.23 5.75 10.09
C LEU A 83 2.83 4.88 8.90
N ALA A 84 1.61 4.32 8.92
CA ALA A 84 1.08 3.54 7.80
C ALA A 84 1.04 4.36 6.51
N ALA A 85 0.62 5.63 6.61
CA ALA A 85 0.66 6.59 5.51
C ALA A 85 2.09 6.83 4.98
N CYS A 86 3.06 7.10 5.87
CA CYS A 86 4.45 7.30 5.49
C CYS A 86 5.07 6.06 4.81
N VAL A 87 4.81 4.86 5.35
CA VAL A 87 5.31 3.60 4.79
C VAL A 87 4.78 3.39 3.37
N GLU A 88 3.49 3.63 3.17
CA GLU A 88 2.87 3.45 1.86
C GLU A 88 3.36 4.52 0.85
N LEU A 89 3.67 5.73 1.32
CA LEU A 89 4.27 6.77 0.47
C LEU A 89 5.68 6.47 0.02
N ILE A 90 6.52 5.95 0.92
CA ILE A 90 7.87 5.50 0.55
C ILE A 90 7.76 4.39 -0.50
N HIS A 91 6.79 3.49 -0.36
CA HIS A 91 6.52 2.47 -1.36
C HIS A 91 6.09 3.05 -2.72
N SER A 92 5.21 4.04 -2.74
CA SER A 92 4.84 4.70 -4.00
C SER A 92 6.00 5.46 -4.62
N ALA A 93 6.87 6.09 -3.82
CA ALA A 93 8.07 6.74 -4.33
C ALA A 93 9.03 5.76 -5.00
N THR A 94 9.20 4.54 -4.45
CA THR A 94 10.04 3.52 -5.10
C THR A 94 9.39 3.03 -6.40
N LEU A 95 8.08 2.78 -6.43
CA LEU A 95 7.39 2.36 -7.67
C LEU A 95 7.51 3.41 -8.77
N MET A 96 7.29 4.68 -8.45
CA MET A 96 7.46 5.76 -9.44
C MET A 96 8.89 5.86 -9.95
N HIS A 97 9.88 5.66 -9.08
CA HIS A 97 11.27 5.68 -9.49
C HIS A 97 11.61 4.49 -10.38
N ASP A 98 11.07 3.31 -10.07
CA ASP A 98 11.21 2.11 -10.89
C ASP A 98 10.57 2.30 -12.27
N ASP A 99 9.35 2.86 -12.33
CA ASP A 99 8.66 3.18 -13.60
C ASP A 99 9.48 4.15 -14.47
N VAL A 100 10.08 5.19 -13.88
CA VAL A 100 10.95 6.13 -14.61
C VAL A 100 12.19 5.43 -15.18
N ILE A 101 12.78 4.48 -14.44
CA ILE A 101 13.92 3.68 -14.92
C ILE A 101 13.47 2.75 -16.06
N ASP A 102 12.34 2.07 -15.90
CA ASP A 102 11.82 1.11 -16.86
C ASP A 102 11.40 1.77 -18.19
N GLU A 103 10.78 2.94 -18.14
CA GLU A 103 10.49 3.74 -19.34
C GLU A 103 11.77 4.13 -20.09
N GLY A 104 12.83 4.50 -19.36
CA GLY A 104 14.14 4.82 -19.94
C GLY A 104 14.79 3.61 -20.63
N LEU A 105 14.72 2.43 -20.03
CA LEU A 105 15.20 1.17 -20.62
C LEU A 105 14.41 0.79 -21.88
N LEU A 106 13.08 0.97 -21.88
CA LEU A 106 12.24 0.70 -23.04
C LEU A 106 12.53 1.64 -24.22
N GLU A 107 12.87 2.90 -23.96
CA GLU A 107 13.29 3.84 -25.02
C GLU A 107 14.65 3.48 -25.63
N GLU A 108 15.60 2.98 -24.85
CA GLU A 108 16.88 2.50 -25.38
C GLU A 108 16.71 1.26 -26.25
N VAL A 109 15.87 0.30 -25.85
CA VAL A 109 15.61 -0.92 -26.63
C VAL A 109 14.90 -0.61 -27.95
N LYS A 110 13.99 0.38 -27.99
CA LYS A 110 13.32 0.80 -29.23
C LYS A 110 14.23 1.51 -30.23
N LYS A 111 15.41 1.99 -29.80
CA LYS A 111 16.40 2.66 -30.66
C LYS A 111 17.41 1.69 -31.30
N LEU A 112 17.39 0.42 -30.88
CA LEU A 112 18.17 -0.68 -31.46
C LEU A 112 17.32 -1.48 -32.47
#